data_AF-A0A4Y9XL17-F1
#
_entry.id   AF-A0A4Y9XL17-F1
#
_cell.length_a   1.000
_cell.length_b   1.000
_cell.length_c   1.000
_cell.angle_alpha   90.00
_cell.angle_beta   90.00
_cell.angle_gamma   90.00
#
_symmetry.space_group_name_H-M   'P 1'
#
loop_
_entity.id
_entity.type
_entity.pdbx_description
1 polymer ?
#
loop_
_entity_poly.entity_id
_entity_poly.type
_entity_poly.pdbx_seq_one_letter_code
_entity_poly.pdbx_strand_id
1 'polypeptide(L)'
;MVYFLPLLTALFPLGSALASPLAARTMHVHERRDSAPSGYVKDGPAPADHVLGLRLALTPSDFKSLEDELYAVSTPGNPDYGKHLSKEQVMHSVF
;
A
#
# COMPACT_ATOMS: atom_id res chain seq x y z
N MET A 1 -69.55 10.83 -11.22
CA MET A 1 -68.44 9.95 -10.79
C MET A 1 -67.23 10.35 -11.62
N VAL A 2 -66.42 11.30 -11.13
CA VAL A 2 -65.27 11.86 -11.88
C VAL A 2 -64.03 11.17 -11.32
N TYR A 3 -63.27 10.47 -12.16
CA TYR A 3 -62.18 9.60 -11.73
C TYR A 3 -60.96 10.42 -11.24
N PHE A 4 -60.50 10.05 -10.06
CA PHE A 4 -59.39 10.62 -9.32
C PHE A 4 -58.08 10.02 -9.84
N LEU A 5 -57.18 10.84 -10.38
CA LEU A 5 -55.80 10.42 -10.67
C LEU A 5 -54.81 11.57 -10.40
N PRO A 6 -54.15 11.61 -9.24
CA PRO A 6 -52.91 12.32 -9.12
C PRO A 6 -51.77 11.39 -9.55
N LEU A 7 -51.24 11.62 -10.75
CA LEU A 7 -49.96 11.07 -11.18
C LEU A 7 -48.86 11.74 -10.32
N LEU A 8 -48.62 11.20 -9.13
CA LEU A 8 -47.50 11.61 -8.28
C LEU A 8 -46.22 11.02 -8.90
N THR A 9 -45.59 11.77 -9.79
CA THR A 9 -44.24 11.45 -10.26
C THR A 9 -43.27 11.60 -9.10
N ALA A 10 -42.86 10.47 -8.52
CA ALA A 10 -41.80 10.41 -7.54
C ALA A 10 -40.49 10.90 -8.20
N LEU A 11 -40.12 12.13 -7.91
CA LEU A 11 -38.81 12.68 -8.23
C LEU A 11 -37.78 11.99 -7.31
N PHE A 12 -37.25 10.84 -7.75
CA PHE A 12 -36.08 10.23 -7.13
C PHE A 12 -34.91 11.22 -7.33
N PRO A 13 -34.32 11.79 -6.27
CA PRO A 13 -33.08 12.53 -6.44
C PRO A 13 -32.01 11.51 -6.87
N LEU A 14 -31.56 11.63 -8.12
CA LEU A 14 -30.34 11.00 -8.59
C LEU A 14 -29.21 11.59 -7.75
N GLY A 15 -28.89 10.93 -6.63
CA GLY A 15 -27.81 11.33 -5.74
C GLY A 15 -26.51 11.29 -6.50
N SER A 16 -26.06 12.44 -6.98
CA SER A 16 -24.71 12.64 -7.47
C SER A 16 -23.80 12.45 -6.27
N ALA A 17 -23.19 11.26 -6.16
CA ALA A 17 -22.05 11.09 -5.29
C ALA A 17 -20.96 12.04 -5.81
N LEU A 18 -20.74 13.15 -5.12
CA LEU A 18 -19.52 13.92 -5.26
C LEU A 18 -18.39 13.06 -4.69
N ALA A 19 -17.88 12.15 -5.51
CA ALA A 19 -16.57 11.57 -5.28
C ALA A 19 -15.58 12.73 -5.39
N SER A 20 -14.95 13.13 -4.28
CA SER A 20 -13.79 14.01 -4.36
C SER A 20 -12.81 13.38 -5.35
N PRO A 21 -12.34 14.12 -6.37
CA PRO A 21 -11.26 13.61 -7.20
C PRO A 21 -10.13 13.26 -6.24
N LEU A 22 -9.70 12.00 -6.24
CA LEU A 22 -8.51 11.59 -5.51
C LEU A 22 -7.41 12.51 -6.02
N ALA A 23 -7.05 13.51 -5.19
CA ALA A 23 -6.05 14.50 -5.57
C ALA A 23 -4.85 13.73 -6.12
N ALA A 24 -4.40 14.11 -7.32
CA ALA A 24 -3.34 13.41 -8.02
C ALA A 24 -2.21 13.15 -7.02
N ARG A 25 -2.04 11.87 -6.64
CA ARG A 25 -1.07 11.52 -5.61
C ARG A 25 0.28 11.91 -6.18
N THR A 26 0.98 12.83 -5.52
CA THR A 26 2.34 13.18 -5.91
C THR A 26 3.22 11.97 -5.61
N MET A 27 3.35 11.10 -6.61
CA MET A 27 4.20 9.92 -6.53
C MET A 27 5.66 10.39 -6.54
N HIS A 28 6.43 9.93 -5.57
CA HIS A 28 7.87 10.16 -5.51
C HIS A 28 8.59 8.90 -5.99
N VAL A 29 9.57 9.05 -6.86
CA VAL A 29 10.41 7.92 -7.29
C VAL A 29 11.40 7.62 -6.17
N HIS A 30 11.25 6.46 -5.52
CA HIS A 30 12.19 6.01 -4.51
C HIS A 30 13.46 5.43 -5.12
N GLU A 31 13.30 4.59 -6.15
CA GLU A 31 14.41 3.96 -6.86
C GLU A 31 14.01 3.69 -8.31
N ARG A 32 14.97 3.81 -9.22
CA ARG A 32 14.81 3.46 -10.63
C ARG A 32 16.14 2.98 -11.19
N ARG A 33 16.10 1.98 -12.07
CA ARG A 33 17.23 1.61 -12.91
C ARG A 33 17.17 2.41 -14.21
N ASP A 34 18.25 3.10 -14.56
CA ASP A 34 18.31 3.88 -15.80
C ASP A 34 18.55 3.00 -17.05
N SER A 35 19.04 1.78 -16.86
CA SER A 35 19.29 0.83 -17.95
C SER A 35 19.03 -0.62 -17.54
N ALA A 36 18.84 -1.47 -18.55
CA ALA A 36 18.79 -2.91 -18.38
C ALA A 36 20.15 -3.46 -17.90
N PRO A 37 20.19 -4.51 -17.05
CA PRO A 37 21.43 -5.16 -16.67
C PRO A 37 22.17 -5.75 -17.89
N SER A 38 23.48 -6.01 -17.74
CA SER A 38 24.25 -6.70 -18.77
C SER A 38 23.65 -8.08 -19.08
N GLY A 39 23.68 -8.46 -20.37
CA GLY A 39 23.10 -9.73 -20.85
C GLY A 39 21.60 -9.67 -21.14
N TYR A 40 20.92 -8.54 -20.90
CA TYR A 40 19.52 -8.35 -21.24
C TYR A 40 19.37 -7.46 -22.49
N VAL A 41 18.48 -7.86 -23.39
CA VAL A 41 18.09 -7.09 -24.57
C VAL A 41 16.57 -6.96 -24.62
N LYS A 42 16.08 -5.84 -25.17
CA LYS A 42 14.65 -5.63 -25.37
C LYS A 42 14.14 -6.56 -26.46
N ASP A 43 13.30 -7.52 -26.08
CA ASP A 43 12.74 -8.53 -26.99
C ASP A 43 11.36 -8.13 -27.56
N GLY A 44 10.59 -7.32 -26.82
CA GLY A 44 9.28 -6.85 -27.27
C GLY A 44 8.40 -6.35 -26.12
N PRO A 45 7.17 -5.91 -26.40
CA PRO A 45 6.17 -5.67 -25.36
C PRO A 45 5.71 -6.98 -24.74
N ALA A 46 5.39 -6.96 -23.44
CA ALA A 46 4.72 -8.09 -22.80
C ALA A 46 3.31 -8.29 -23.40
N PRO A 47 2.78 -9.53 -23.44
CA PRO A 47 1.39 -9.79 -23.84
C PRO A 47 0.41 -8.98 -22.99
N ALA A 48 -0.69 -8.52 -23.60
CA ALA A 48 -1.66 -7.64 -22.93
C ALA A 48 -2.41 -8.32 -21.77
N ASP A 49 -2.51 -9.64 -21.81
CA ASP A 49 -3.15 -10.50 -20.81
C ASP A 49 -2.16 -11.04 -19.77
N HIS A 50 -0.90 -10.62 -19.82
CA HIS A 50 0.11 -11.09 -18.89
C HIS A 50 -0.14 -10.55 -17.47
N VAL A 51 -0.29 -11.45 -16.50
CA VAL A 51 -0.52 -11.09 -15.09
C VAL A 51 0.81 -10.83 -14.37
N LEU A 52 1.01 -9.60 -13.90
CA LEU A 52 2.16 -9.23 -13.08
C LEU A 52 1.86 -9.45 -11.59
N GLY A 53 2.62 -10.34 -10.95
CA GLY A 53 2.57 -10.55 -9.50
C GLY A 53 3.31 -9.45 -8.74
N LEU A 54 2.60 -8.38 -8.35
CA LEU A 54 3.17 -7.28 -7.57
C LEU A 54 3.06 -7.55 -6.07
N ARG A 55 4.14 -7.25 -5.33
CA ARG A 55 4.14 -7.24 -3.86
C ARG A 55 4.33 -5.82 -3.39
N LEU A 56 3.38 -5.31 -2.61
CA LEU A 56 3.40 -3.97 -2.06
C LEU A 56 3.78 -4.05 -0.59
N ALA A 57 4.95 -3.53 -0.23
CA ALA A 57 5.34 -3.37 1.16
C ALA A 57 4.60 -2.17 1.74
N LEU A 58 3.86 -2.39 2.83
CA LEU A 58 3.19 -1.33 3.56
C LEU A 58 4.16 -0.67 4.53
N THR A 59 4.00 0.63 4.76
CA THR A 59 4.75 1.35 5.80
C THR A 59 4.37 0.79 7.17
N PRO A 60 5.33 0.29 7.97
CA PRO A 60 5.09 -0.11 9.36
C PRO A 60 4.58 1.03 10.25
N SER A 61 3.89 0.69 11.33
CA SER A 61 3.40 1.67 12.31
C SER A 61 4.53 2.23 13.18
N ASP A 62 5.46 1.38 13.62
CA ASP A 62 6.58 1.78 14.49
C ASP A 62 7.90 1.09 14.10
N PHE A 63 8.48 1.50 12.97
CA PHE A 63 9.78 0.98 12.54
C PHE A 63 10.93 1.39 13.48
N LYS A 64 10.80 2.54 14.15
CA LYS A 64 11.85 3.09 15.01
C LYS A 64 12.08 2.21 16.23
N SER A 65 11.02 1.74 16.87
CA SER A 65 11.15 0.85 18.04
C SER A 65 11.84 -0.47 17.67
N LEU A 66 11.51 -1.05 16.51
CA LEU A 66 12.21 -2.24 16.02
C LEU A 66 13.71 -1.96 15.78
N GLU A 67 14.05 -0.81 15.19
CA GLU A 67 15.44 -0.41 14.97
C GLU A 67 16.21 -0.24 16.28
N ASP A 68 15.61 0.43 17.27
CA ASP A 68 16.22 0.64 18.59
C ASP A 68 16.46 -0.71 19.32
N GLU A 69 15.48 -1.63 19.29
CA GLU A 69 15.63 -2.99 19.83
C GLU A 69 16.72 -3.79 19.09
N LEU A 70 16.76 -3.71 17.77
CA LEU A 70 17.79 -4.37 16.96
C LEU A 70 19.20 -3.93 17.37
N TYR A 71 19.40 -2.63 17.60
CA TYR A 71 20.69 -2.12 18.07
C TYR A 71 21.01 -2.58 19.49
N ALA A 72 20.04 -2.59 20.40
CA ALA A 72 20.25 -3.03 21.77
C ALA A 72 20.74 -4.48 21.83
N VAL A 73 20.11 -5.37 21.07
CA VAL A 73 20.47 -6.81 21.08
C VAL A 73 21.75 -7.14 20.30
N SER A 74 22.20 -6.23 19.43
CA SER A 74 23.36 -6.45 18.56
C SER A 74 24.63 -5.72 19.00
N THR A 75 24.54 -4.77 19.95
CA THR A 75 25.68 -3.97 20.39
C THR A 75 26.41 -4.61 21.58
N PRO A 76 27.69 -5.01 21.44
CA PRO A 76 28.45 -5.54 22.57
C PRO A 76 28.52 -4.55 23.73
N GLY A 77 28.33 -5.03 24.96
CA GLY A 77 28.29 -4.20 26.16
C GLY A 77 26.91 -3.62 26.50
N ASN A 78 25.92 -3.79 25.61
CA ASN A 78 24.53 -3.53 25.95
C ASN A 78 23.97 -4.65 26.87
N PRO A 79 23.16 -4.34 27.91
CA PRO A 79 22.53 -5.35 28.77
C PRO A 79 21.67 -6.39 28.04
N ASP A 80 21.17 -6.06 26.86
CA ASP A 80 20.32 -6.92 26.03
C ASP A 80 21.06 -7.60 24.89
N TYR A 81 22.39 -7.46 24.84
CA TYR A 81 23.22 -8.11 23.85
C TYR A 81 22.96 -9.64 23.80
N GLY A 82 22.69 -10.14 22.59
CA GLY A 82 22.39 -11.55 22.32
C GLY A 82 20.94 -11.97 22.59
N LYS A 83 20.06 -11.09 23.11
CA LYS A 83 18.64 -11.40 23.37
C LYS A 83 17.77 -11.13 22.14
N HIS A 84 17.96 -11.90 21.07
CA HIS A 84 17.25 -11.67 19.81
C HIS A 84 15.73 -11.85 19.92
N LEU A 85 14.99 -11.07 19.12
CA LEU A 85 13.53 -11.10 19.02
C LEU A 85 13.06 -12.35 18.29
N SER A 86 11.97 -12.96 18.76
CA SER A 86 11.22 -13.96 18.02
C SER A 86 10.44 -13.31 16.88
N LYS A 87 9.97 -14.12 15.93
CA LYS A 87 9.13 -13.65 14.82
C LYS A 87 7.87 -12.94 15.34
N GLU A 88 7.25 -13.50 16.37
CA GLU A 88 6.04 -12.97 16.98
C GLU A 88 6.30 -11.61 17.62
N GLN A 89 7.45 -11.44 18.28
CA GLN A 89 7.84 -10.17 18.89
C GLN A 89 8.06 -9.08 17.83
N VAL A 90 8.72 -9.42 16.72
CA VAL A 90 8.89 -8.48 15.58
C VAL A 90 7.55 -8.10 14.96
N MET A 91 6.63 -9.05 14.82
CA MET A 91 5.31 -8.74 14.26
C MET A 91 4.53 -7.78 15.18
N HIS A 92 4.63 -7.95 16.50
CA HIS A 92 3.94 -7.11 17.46
C HIS A 92 4.53 -5.70 17.58
N SER A 93 5.82 -5.50 17.29
CA SER A 93 6.46 -4.19 17.34
C SER A 93 6.26 -3.35 16.07
N VAL A 94 5.96 -3.99 14.94
CA VAL A 94 5.96 -3.35 13.60
C VAL A 94 4.56 -3.13 13.03
N PHE A 95 3.59 -3.96 13.43
CA PHE A 95 2.20 -3.96 12.93
C PHE A 95 1.22 -3.66 14.05
#